data_AF-A0A418WJF9-F1
#
_entry.id   AF-A0A418WJF9-F1
#
_cell.length_a   1.000
_cell.length_b   1.000
_cell.length_c   1.000
_cell.angle_alpha   90.00
_cell.angle_beta   90.00
_cell.angle_gamma   90.00
#
_symmetry.space_group_name_H-M   'P 1'
#
loop_
_entity.id
_entity.type
_entity.pdbx_description
1 polymer ?
#
loop_
_entity_poly.entity_id
_entity_poly.type
_entity_poly.pdbx_seq_one_letter_code
_entity_poly.pdbx_strand_id
1 'polypeptide(L)'
;MTIRPPAGIGRFAAGEQPDAVDLAQLAAQGFKAVVNLRQAGEVTRAFDPSDEGQLVTSLGLDYVHLPIAVEDLSAATVSAFRERVSSLPGPVYVHCGMGQRAATLALIVEAEASGTAAAEAITAVELQGLSITPKVKNFIASYLNSRLAA
;
A
#
# COMPACT_ATOMS: atom_id res chain seq x y z
N MET A 1 -0.95 19.21 11.83
CA MET A 1 -2.06 18.48 11.20
C MET A 1 -1.79 17.01 11.50
N THR A 2 -2.57 16.36 12.35
CA THR A 2 -2.32 14.97 12.73
C THR A 2 -2.79 14.09 11.59
N ILE A 3 -1.84 13.49 10.86
CA ILE A 3 -2.13 12.45 9.88
C ILE A 3 -2.97 11.37 10.55
N ARG A 4 -3.96 10.85 9.81
CA ARG A 4 -4.69 9.67 10.25
C ARG A 4 -3.67 8.51 10.33
N PRO A 5 -3.64 7.73 11.43
CA PRO A 5 -2.76 6.57 11.48
C PRO A 5 -3.03 5.69 10.26
N PRO A 6 -1.98 5.23 9.55
CA PRO A 6 -2.18 4.41 8.38
C PRO A 6 -2.89 3.13 8.78
N ALA A 7 -3.82 2.68 7.95
CA ALA A 7 -4.55 1.46 8.26
C ALA A 7 -3.58 0.27 8.23
N GLY A 8 -3.54 -0.47 9.34
CA GLY A 8 -2.77 -1.70 9.48
C GLY A 8 -3.44 -2.84 8.73
N ILE A 9 -2.71 -3.42 7.78
CA ILE A 9 -3.12 -4.55 6.94
C ILE A 9 -2.05 -5.62 7.16
N GLY A 10 -2.13 -6.33 8.28
CA GLY A 10 -1.12 -7.30 8.69
C GLY A 10 0.28 -6.69 8.75
N ARG A 11 1.21 -7.15 7.90
CA ARG A 11 2.59 -6.61 7.83
C ARG A 11 2.71 -5.27 7.09
N PHE A 12 1.62 -4.79 6.50
CA PHE A 12 1.57 -3.55 5.75
C PHE A 12 0.86 -2.45 6.52
N ALA A 13 1.24 -1.21 6.25
CA ALA A 13 0.41 -0.05 6.54
C ALA A 13 0.22 0.74 5.25
N ALA A 14 -1.01 1.20 4.97
CA ALA A 14 -1.32 1.91 3.74
C ALA A 14 -1.82 3.34 3.98
N GLY A 15 -1.38 4.28 3.13
CA GLY A 15 -1.75 5.70 3.28
C GLY A 15 -1.54 6.58 2.04
N GLU A 16 -1.84 7.87 2.22
CA GLU A 16 -1.55 8.92 1.23
C GLU A 16 -0.05 9.22 1.13
N GLN A 17 0.34 10.10 0.20
CA GLN A 17 1.74 10.46 0.04
C GLN A 17 2.30 11.02 1.36
N PRO A 18 3.36 10.42 1.94
CA PRO A 18 3.99 10.92 3.15
C PRO A 18 4.85 12.15 2.86
N ASP A 19 4.93 13.07 3.82
CA ASP A 19 5.94 14.12 3.84
C ASP A 19 7.21 13.69 4.61
N ALA A 20 8.18 14.61 4.78
CA ALA A 20 9.44 14.29 5.44
C ALA A 20 9.27 13.95 6.93
N VAL A 21 8.32 14.60 7.60
CA VAL A 21 8.02 14.35 9.01
C VAL A 21 7.39 12.96 9.14
N ASP A 22 6.49 12.61 8.24
CA ASP A 22 5.83 11.30 8.20
C ASP A 22 6.86 10.18 7.99
N LEU A 23 7.78 10.35 7.04
CA LEU A 23 8.85 9.37 6.78
C LEU A 23 9.76 9.18 8.00
N ALA A 24 10.13 10.26 8.69
CA ALA A 24 10.92 10.19 9.92
C ALA A 24 10.16 9.46 11.04
N GLN A 25 8.85 9.69 11.16
CA GLN A 25 8.00 8.99 12.12
C GLN A 25 7.87 7.50 11.80
N LEU A 26 7.74 7.14 10.52
CA LEU A 26 7.70 5.73 10.10
C LEU A 26 8.99 5.01 10.49
N ALA A 27 10.16 5.62 10.25
CA ALA A 27 11.44 5.07 10.70
C ALA A 27 11.50 4.90 12.22
N ALA A 28 11.05 5.91 12.98
CA ALA A 28 11.00 5.86 14.44
C ALA A 28 10.03 4.80 14.98
N GLN A 29 8.96 4.50 14.25
CA GLN A 29 7.98 3.44 14.58
C GLN A 29 8.48 2.03 14.20
N GLY A 30 9.67 1.92 13.59
CA GLY A 30 10.29 0.64 13.27
C GLY A 30 9.89 0.05 11.93
N PHE A 31 9.21 0.80 11.05
CA PHE A 31 9.05 0.42 9.65
C PHE A 31 10.41 0.17 9.01
N LYS A 32 10.44 -0.71 8.02
CA LYS A 32 11.68 -1.14 7.35
C LYS A 32 11.73 -0.78 5.88
N ALA A 33 10.57 -0.59 5.25
CA ALA A 33 10.50 -0.24 3.84
C ALA A 33 9.32 0.69 3.52
N VAL A 34 9.48 1.47 2.46
CA VAL A 34 8.46 2.33 1.86
C VAL A 34 8.28 1.94 0.39
N VAL A 35 7.03 1.69 0.00
CA VAL A 35 6.64 1.36 -1.38
C VAL A 35 5.78 2.49 -1.94
N ASN A 36 6.30 3.16 -2.95
CA ASN A 36 5.61 4.22 -3.69
C ASN A 36 4.94 3.65 -4.93
N LEU A 37 3.61 3.76 -5.01
CA LEU A 37 2.83 3.29 -6.16
C LEU A 37 2.50 4.37 -7.20
N ARG A 38 2.95 5.61 -6.98
CA ARG A 38 2.61 6.77 -7.82
C ARG A 38 3.36 6.72 -9.14
N GLN A 39 2.76 7.24 -10.20
CA GLN A 39 3.48 7.45 -11.45
C GLN A 39 4.35 8.71 -11.35
N ALA A 40 5.48 8.72 -12.06
CA ALA A 40 6.28 9.94 -12.19
C ALA A 40 5.44 11.04 -12.87
N GLY A 41 5.46 12.26 -12.32
CA GLY A 41 4.65 13.38 -12.82
C GLY A 41 3.18 13.41 -12.38
N GLU A 42 2.71 12.44 -11.58
CA GLU A 42 1.40 12.52 -10.93
C GLU A 42 1.42 13.64 -9.88
N VAL A 43 0.52 14.64 -9.97
CA VAL A 43 0.48 15.83 -9.10
C VAL A 43 0.80 15.47 -7.64
N THR A 44 1.94 15.95 -7.17
CA THR A 44 2.49 15.62 -5.85
C THR A 44 2.00 16.65 -4.83
N ARG A 45 1.79 16.22 -3.58
CA ARG A 45 1.58 17.17 -2.46
C ARG A 45 2.89 17.57 -1.78
N ALA A 46 3.93 16.75 -1.90
CA ALA A 46 5.21 16.94 -1.21
C ALA A 46 6.41 16.77 -2.15
N PHE A 47 6.76 15.52 -2.47
CA PHE A 47 7.97 15.17 -3.22
C PHE A 47 7.68 14.52 -4.58
N ASP A 48 8.59 14.72 -5.52
CA ASP A 48 8.74 13.82 -6.65
C ASP A 48 9.33 12.47 -6.17
N PRO A 49 9.01 11.34 -6.83
CA PRO A 49 9.46 10.00 -6.40
C PRO A 49 10.97 9.87 -6.16
N SER A 50 11.79 10.56 -6.96
CA SER A 50 13.26 10.51 -6.84
C SER A 50 13.78 11.18 -5.57
N ASP A 51 13.15 12.28 -5.13
CA ASP A 51 13.54 12.99 -3.92
C ASP A 51 13.08 12.24 -2.67
N GLU A 52 11.88 11.64 -2.75
CA GLU A 52 11.35 10.75 -1.71
C GLU A 52 12.28 9.56 -1.47
N GLY A 53 12.75 8.91 -2.54
CA GLY A 53 13.65 7.76 -2.43
C GLY A 53 14.98 8.08 -1.73
N GLN A 54 15.55 9.27 -1.99
CA GLN A 54 16.76 9.72 -1.29
C GLN A 54 16.51 9.93 0.20
N LEU A 55 15.38 10.57 0.55
CA LEU A 55 15.01 10.83 1.94
C LEU A 55 14.73 9.52 2.70
N VAL A 56 13.94 8.61 2.12
CA VAL A 56 13.65 7.28 2.69
C VAL A 56 14.95 6.52 2.97
N THR A 57 15.86 6.48 1.99
CA THR A 57 17.15 5.79 2.15
C THR A 57 18.01 6.44 3.24
N SER A 58 18.01 7.78 3.33
CA SER A 58 18.77 8.50 4.36
C SER A 58 18.27 8.22 5.80
N LEU A 59 17.00 7.82 5.93
CA LEU A 59 16.37 7.42 7.19
C LEU A 59 16.60 5.92 7.52
N GLY A 60 17.36 5.20 6.69
CA GLY A 60 17.66 3.78 6.87
C GLY A 60 16.51 2.84 6.50
N LEU A 61 15.58 3.30 5.67
CA LEU A 61 14.46 2.53 5.14
C LEU A 61 14.75 2.07 3.71
N ASP A 62 14.30 0.87 3.35
CA ASP A 62 14.31 0.42 1.95
C ASP A 62 13.27 1.18 1.13
N TYR A 63 13.63 1.62 -0.07
CA TYR A 63 12.71 2.30 -0.98
C TYR A 63 12.41 1.46 -2.22
N VAL A 64 11.12 1.30 -2.53
CA VAL A 64 10.67 0.68 -3.78
C VAL A 64 9.69 1.59 -4.49
N HIS A 65 10.02 1.96 -5.73
CA HIS A 65 9.09 2.65 -6.62
C HIS A 65 8.49 1.65 -7.61
N LEU A 66 7.18 1.43 -7.51
CA LEU A 66 6.41 0.55 -8.40
C LEU A 66 5.24 1.35 -9.01
N PRO A 67 5.44 2.05 -10.13
CA PRO A 67 4.43 2.96 -10.67
C PRO A 67 3.19 2.19 -11.17
N ILE A 68 2.03 2.44 -10.57
CA ILE A 68 0.74 1.83 -10.94
C ILE A 68 -0.28 2.94 -11.20
N ALA A 69 -0.86 2.93 -12.41
CA ALA A 69 -1.89 3.89 -12.77
C ALA A 69 -3.15 3.71 -11.89
N VAL A 70 -3.87 4.80 -11.62
CA VAL A 70 -5.11 4.78 -10.81
C VAL A 70 -6.16 3.81 -11.40
N GLU A 71 -6.14 3.68 -12.72
CA GLU A 71 -7.08 2.88 -13.50
C GLU A 71 -6.64 1.42 -13.66
N ASP A 72 -5.38 1.08 -13.35
CA ASP A 72 -4.79 -0.24 -13.57
C ASP A 72 -4.71 -1.07 -12.28
N LEU A 73 -5.87 -1.35 -11.69
CA LEU A 73 -6.02 -2.38 -10.67
C LEU A 73 -6.40 -3.69 -11.36
N SER A 74 -5.41 -4.56 -11.56
CA SER A 74 -5.52 -5.79 -12.33
C SER A 74 -4.77 -6.93 -11.64
N ALA A 75 -4.99 -8.17 -12.09
CA ALA A 75 -4.29 -9.33 -11.56
C ALA A 75 -2.76 -9.23 -11.74
N ALA A 76 -2.33 -8.59 -12.83
CA ALA A 76 -0.92 -8.35 -13.12
C ALA A 76 -0.30 -7.36 -12.13
N THR A 77 -0.99 -6.27 -11.80
CA THR A 77 -0.48 -5.30 -10.82
C THR A 77 -0.44 -5.86 -9.40
N VAL A 78 -1.40 -6.71 -9.03
CA VAL A 78 -1.32 -7.49 -7.78
C VAL A 78 -0.09 -8.40 -7.76
N SER A 79 0.17 -9.16 -8.84
CA SER A 79 1.33 -10.05 -8.89
C SER A 79 2.64 -9.28 -8.80
N ALA A 80 2.77 -8.20 -9.56
CA ALA A 80 3.96 -7.34 -9.55
C ALA A 80 4.20 -6.73 -8.15
N PHE A 81 3.13 -6.25 -7.50
CA PHE A 81 3.22 -5.74 -6.14
C PHE A 81 3.65 -6.83 -5.16
N ARG A 82 3.02 -8.02 -5.20
CA ARG A 82 3.38 -9.18 -4.36
C ARG A 82 4.84 -9.57 -4.49
N GLU A 83 5.34 -9.69 -5.72
CA GLU A 83 6.74 -10.04 -5.98
C GLU A 83 7.69 -9.02 -5.34
N ARG A 84 7.40 -7.73 -5.51
CA ARG A 84 8.24 -6.65 -4.96
C ARG A 84 8.24 -6.60 -3.43
N VAL A 85 7.11 -6.86 -2.79
CA VAL A 85 7.02 -6.78 -1.32
C VAL A 85 7.46 -8.07 -0.62
N SER A 86 7.49 -9.20 -1.33
CA SER A 86 7.84 -10.51 -0.76
C SER A 86 9.26 -10.54 -0.17
N SER A 87 10.21 -9.83 -0.78
CA SER A 87 11.60 -9.76 -0.34
C SER A 87 11.89 -8.63 0.66
N LEU A 88 10.94 -7.73 0.90
CA LEU A 88 11.17 -6.60 1.80
C LEU A 88 11.12 -7.03 3.26
N PRO A 89 11.92 -6.42 4.15
CA PRO A 89 11.71 -6.53 5.58
C PRO A 89 10.42 -5.80 5.99
N GLY A 90 9.67 -6.38 6.94
CA GLY A 90 8.46 -5.75 7.51
C GLY A 90 8.75 -5.05 8.84
N PRO A 91 7.90 -4.10 9.28
CA PRO A 91 6.68 -3.61 8.62
C PRO A 91 6.94 -2.72 7.39
N VAL A 92 6.06 -2.78 6.39
CA VAL A 92 6.18 -2.04 5.12
C VAL A 92 5.10 -0.97 5.02
N TYR A 93 5.50 0.27 4.73
CA TYR A 93 4.56 1.34 4.42
C TYR A 93 4.33 1.43 2.92
N VAL A 94 3.08 1.41 2.47
CA VAL A 94 2.69 1.46 1.06
C VAL A 94 1.86 2.71 0.84
N HIS A 95 2.22 3.52 -0.15
CA HIS A 95 1.47 4.75 -0.42
C HIS A 95 1.17 4.96 -1.90
N CYS A 96 0.17 5.80 -2.13
CA CYS A 96 -0.10 6.39 -3.44
C CYS A 96 -0.63 7.82 -3.23
N GLY A 97 -1.17 8.48 -4.25
CA GLY A 97 -1.68 9.86 -4.10
C GLY A 97 -2.72 10.04 -2.99
N MET A 98 -3.69 9.12 -2.87
CA MET A 98 -4.79 9.18 -1.89
C MET A 98 -4.95 7.90 -1.04
N GLY A 99 -3.94 7.03 -1.05
CA GLY A 99 -3.95 5.76 -0.30
C GLY A 99 -4.87 4.63 -0.79
N GLN A 100 -5.83 4.89 -1.69
CA GLN A 100 -6.78 3.86 -2.13
C GLN A 100 -6.12 2.67 -2.85
N ARG A 101 -5.21 2.91 -3.80
CA ARG A 101 -4.49 1.84 -4.51
C ARG A 101 -3.60 1.05 -3.55
N ALA A 102 -2.88 1.77 -2.69
CA ALA A 102 -1.99 1.17 -1.68
C ALA A 102 -2.75 0.23 -0.75
N ALA A 103 -3.87 0.70 -0.20
CA ALA A 103 -4.74 -0.12 0.65
C ALA A 103 -5.28 -1.35 -0.10
N THR A 104 -5.72 -1.17 -1.35
CA THR A 104 -6.28 -2.26 -2.15
C THR A 104 -5.25 -3.37 -2.41
N LEU A 105 -4.05 -3.02 -2.86
CA LEU A 105 -3.01 -3.99 -3.19
C LEU A 105 -2.44 -4.65 -1.93
N ALA A 106 -2.20 -3.88 -0.88
CA ALA A 106 -1.77 -4.41 0.42
C ALA A 106 -2.81 -5.39 0.98
N LEU A 107 -4.10 -5.05 0.90
CA LEU A 107 -5.18 -5.91 1.38
C LEU A 107 -5.25 -7.23 0.62
N ILE A 108 -5.18 -7.18 -0.71
CA ILE A 108 -5.25 -8.39 -1.53
C ILE A 108 -4.06 -9.31 -1.22
N VAL A 109 -2.84 -8.77 -1.17
CA VAL A 109 -1.64 -9.57 -0.89
C VAL A 109 -1.64 -10.14 0.52
N GLU A 110 -2.05 -9.36 1.52
CA GLU A 110 -2.15 -9.85 2.90
C GLU A 110 -3.22 -10.94 3.02
N ALA A 111 -4.42 -10.71 2.47
CA ALA A 111 -5.52 -11.68 2.53
C ALA A 111 -5.21 -12.97 1.76
N GLU A 112 -4.51 -12.89 0.62
CA GLU A 112 -4.02 -14.06 -0.11
C GLU A 112 -2.99 -14.84 0.73
N ALA A 113 -2.08 -14.14 1.42
CA ALA A 113 -1.06 -14.77 2.26
C ALA A 113 -1.63 -15.40 3.54
N SER A 114 -2.65 -14.80 4.15
CA SER A 114 -3.30 -15.30 5.37
C SER A 114 -4.44 -16.29 5.11
N GLY A 115 -4.90 -16.42 3.87
CA GLY A 115 -6.10 -17.18 3.51
C GLY A 115 -7.40 -16.52 3.99
N THR A 116 -7.37 -15.22 4.29
CA THR A 116 -8.55 -14.48 4.77
C THR A 116 -9.58 -14.30 3.66
N ALA A 117 -10.84 -14.59 3.96
CA ALA A 117 -11.93 -14.41 3.01
C ALA A 117 -12.07 -12.94 2.60
N ALA A 118 -12.40 -12.69 1.33
CA ALA A 118 -12.46 -11.34 0.77
C ALA A 118 -13.40 -10.39 1.55
N ALA A 119 -14.54 -10.91 2.00
CA ALA A 119 -15.51 -10.13 2.77
C ALA A 119 -14.94 -9.69 4.14
N GLU A 120 -14.17 -10.55 4.79
CA GLU A 120 -13.53 -10.26 6.07
C GLU A 120 -12.41 -9.23 5.90
N ALA A 121 -11.57 -9.41 4.88
CA ALA A 121 -10.50 -8.47 4.53
C ALA A 121 -11.07 -7.06 4.25
N ILE A 122 -12.11 -6.96 3.42
CA ILE A 122 -12.77 -5.67 3.12
C ILE A 122 -13.35 -5.05 4.40
N THR A 123 -14.04 -5.84 5.23
CA THR A 123 -14.62 -5.34 6.48
C THR A 123 -13.55 -4.80 7.42
N ALA A 124 -12.43 -5.50 7.56
CA ALA A 124 -11.35 -5.12 8.46
C ALA A 124 -10.76 -3.74 8.12
N VAL A 125 -10.57 -3.43 6.84
CA VAL A 125 -10.03 -2.12 6.43
C VAL A 125 -11.07 -1.00 6.50
N GLU A 126 -12.34 -1.29 6.23
CA GLU A 126 -13.42 -0.32 6.40
C GLU A 126 -13.58 0.10 7.86
N LEU A 127 -13.43 -0.84 8.80
CA LEU A 127 -13.41 -0.55 10.25
C LEU A 127 -12.24 0.34 10.66
N GLN A 128 -11.15 0.34 9.90
CA GLN A 128 -10.00 1.25 10.08
C GLN A 128 -10.18 2.59 9.34
N GLY A 129 -11.39 2.82 8.81
CA GLY A 129 -11.81 4.04 8.14
C GLY A 129 -11.37 4.16 6.68
N LEU A 130 -10.78 3.10 6.07
CA LEU A 130 -10.43 3.14 4.65
C LEU A 130 -11.71 3.02 3.82
N SER A 131 -12.07 4.11 3.13
CA SER A 131 -13.21 4.11 2.22
C SER A 131 -12.84 3.48 0.87
N ILE A 132 -13.32 2.26 0.65
CA ILE A 132 -13.14 1.51 -0.60
C ILE A 132 -14.41 1.64 -1.45
N THR A 133 -14.26 2.02 -2.72
CA THR A 133 -15.41 2.17 -3.63
C THR A 133 -16.02 0.82 -3.99
N PRO A 134 -17.31 0.75 -4.36
CA PRO A 134 -17.96 -0.51 -4.77
C PRO A 134 -17.21 -1.24 -5.90
N LYS A 135 -16.66 -0.49 -6.86
CA LYS A 135 -15.84 -1.04 -7.95
C LYS A 135 -14.63 -1.80 -7.42
N VAL A 136 -13.94 -1.23 -6.45
CA VAL A 136 -12.74 -1.84 -5.85
C VAL A 136 -13.12 -3.03 -4.96
N LYS A 137 -14.23 -2.96 -4.20
CA LYS A 137 -14.73 -4.11 -3.44
C LYS A 137 -15.04 -5.31 -4.33
N ASN A 138 -15.70 -5.07 -5.46
CA ASN A 138 -16.00 -6.12 -6.43
C ASN A 138 -14.72 -6.74 -7.00
N PHE A 139 -13.72 -5.91 -7.31
CA PHE A 139 -12.42 -6.39 -7.75
C PHE A 139 -11.73 -7.27 -6.69
N ILE A 140 -11.65 -6.81 -5.44
CA ILE A 140 -11.05 -7.57 -4.32
C ILE A 140 -11.77 -8.92 -4.15
N ALA A 141 -13.11 -8.91 -4.13
CA ALA A 141 -13.93 -10.10 -3.99
C ALA A 141 -13.71 -11.09 -5.14
N SER A 142 -13.81 -10.64 -6.39
CA SER A 142 -13.59 -11.49 -7.56
C SER A 142 -12.18 -12.07 -7.59
N TYR A 143 -11.16 -11.26 -7.28
CA TYR A 143 -9.77 -11.68 -7.30
C TYR A 143 -9.50 -12.75 -6.24
N LEU A 144 -9.79 -12.45 -4.96
CA LEU A 144 -9.50 -13.36 -3.85
C LEU A 144 -10.31 -14.64 -3.94
N ASN A 145 -11.59 -14.58 -4.35
CA ASN A 145 -12.38 -15.79 -4.56
C ASN A 145 -11.78 -16.70 -5.64
N SER A 146 -11.26 -16.13 -6.73
CA SER A 146 -10.60 -16.92 -7.78
C SER A 146 -9.28 -17.56 -7.34
N ARG A 147 -8.60 -16.96 -6.34
CA ARG A 147 -7.31 -17.43 -5.82
C ARG A 147 -7.44 -18.43 -4.67
N LEU A 148 -8.41 -18.22 -3.78
CA LEU A 148 -8.64 -19.05 -2.60
C LEU A 148 -9.52 -20.29 -2.90
N ALA A 149 -10.25 -20.30 -4.02
CA ALA A 149 -11.01 -21.46 -4.47
C ALA A 149 -10.18 -22.43 -5.33
N ALA A 150 -8.91 -22.11 -5.61
CA ALA A 150 -7.96 -22.93 -6.38
C ALA A 150 -7.02 -23.69 -5.44
#